data_AF-A0A4P9XUS2-F1
#
_entry.id   AF-A0A4P9XUS2-F1
#
_cell.length_a   1.000
_cell.length_b   1.000
_cell.length_c   1.000
_cell.angle_alpha   90.00
_cell.angle_beta   90.00
_cell.angle_gamma   90.00
#
_symmetry.space_group_name_H-M   'P 1'
#
loop_
_entity.id
_entity.type
_entity.pdbx_description
1 polymer ?
#
loop_
_entity_poly.entity_id
_entity_poly.type
_entity_poly.pdbx_seq_one_letter_code
_entity_poly.pdbx_strand_id
1 'polypeptide(L)'
;MEQARELQKRMAHGTRIDTTLELVLDEENSSDLLEDERVKIDCRPLYQCIHIHDKLGRRNEFKKHYEEDRQAQIDLILKTKISLTPEGQKTFTNMLQEVLGFFIVEHRVAHTTQEFRSKARVEVLWTMVAERITRAISDAVRRCSDLDALSHVKETVTLFIPALERYTFDTRKPQELSQALIERCAALTLLQCTAQFKKHVEEDGFKPMQVKDEKEYRIMRGLYRFPEDSDAKQKGFPRMVPFSSVVPLTCADLKRSIDQFYAFAVTETGHPVIPQVDMIARESVDMLLGTTVPGVLSERLKTNSMAQVVQINVNVEHFGNVCTEFETFLAERQVVAPPDHKPIKLKACESFVTARKHAEKRIFELINGKIDEFLRATEYDWMPKRPRTQPAGYLTELTAYLKEIFTTAITNLPAGITSFVRINAMDHVATTMNKMLLGPQVKKFNLHFVATIDVDVSFLERFVEDMGDPMLLEVFVELRQVITLLMSDNRNEYLDVQMRNRKYSRLKPALVMSLFEKLR
;
A
#
# COMPACT_ATOMS: atom_id res chain seq x y z
N MET A 1 -13.86 45.34 -18.24
CA MET A 1 -15.16 44.79 -17.83
C MET A 1 -15.56 43.55 -18.63
N GLU A 2 -15.83 43.65 -19.94
CA GLU A 2 -16.33 42.52 -20.72
C GLU A 2 -15.26 41.47 -21.05
N GLN A 3 -14.06 41.91 -21.43
CA GLN A 3 -12.91 41.02 -21.67
C GLN A 3 -12.41 40.28 -20.40
N ALA A 4 -12.53 40.89 -19.21
CA ALA A 4 -12.15 40.26 -17.95
C ALA A 4 -13.16 39.19 -17.49
N ARG A 5 -14.47 39.47 -17.68
CA ARG A 5 -15.53 38.47 -17.46
C ARG A 5 -15.48 37.32 -18.47
N GLU A 6 -15.02 37.61 -19.69
CA GLU A 6 -14.82 36.60 -20.74
C GLU A 6 -13.59 35.72 -20.48
N LEU A 7 -12.53 36.28 -19.89
CA LEU A 7 -11.38 35.53 -19.34
C LEU A 7 -11.78 34.63 -18.17
N GLN A 8 -12.61 35.13 -17.25
CA GLN A 8 -13.14 34.35 -16.12
C GLN A 8 -14.02 33.17 -16.57
N LYS A 9 -14.80 33.34 -17.65
CA LYS A 9 -15.54 32.23 -18.29
C LYS A 9 -14.64 31.23 -19.01
N ARG A 10 -13.48 31.67 -19.53
CA ARG A 10 -12.51 30.82 -20.22
C ARG A 10 -11.58 30.04 -19.27
N MET A 11 -11.42 30.47 -18.02
CA MET A 11 -10.56 29.82 -17.01
C MET A 11 -11.28 28.77 -16.15
N ALA A 12 -12.48 28.33 -16.55
CA ALA A 12 -13.13 27.20 -15.89
C ALA A 12 -12.28 25.93 -16.07
N HIS A 13 -11.87 25.35 -14.95
CA HIS A 13 -11.12 24.10 -14.76
C HIS A 13 -9.60 24.25 -14.63
N GLY A 14 -9.13 24.42 -13.40
CA GLY A 14 -7.82 23.91 -12.97
C GLY A 14 -6.73 24.95 -12.67
N THR A 15 -6.93 26.23 -12.94
CA THR A 15 -5.92 27.26 -12.66
C THR A 15 -6.34 28.11 -11.48
N ARG A 16 -5.44 28.22 -10.50
CA ARG A 16 -5.46 29.20 -9.39
C ARG A 16 -6.14 30.48 -9.89
N ILE A 17 -7.23 30.92 -9.25
CA ILE A 17 -7.63 32.33 -9.36
C ILE A 17 -6.38 33.07 -8.94
N ASP A 18 -5.70 33.65 -9.93
CA ASP A 18 -4.43 34.30 -9.72
C ASP A 18 -4.68 35.33 -8.63
N THR A 19 -4.00 35.23 -7.49
CA THR A 19 -4.16 36.21 -6.40
C THR A 19 -4.01 37.62 -6.98
N THR A 20 -3.23 37.77 -8.06
CA THR A 20 -3.10 38.97 -8.89
C THR A 20 -4.43 39.46 -9.49
N LEU A 21 -5.31 38.59 -9.98
CA LEU A 21 -6.62 38.93 -10.52
C LEU A 21 -7.63 39.31 -9.43
N GLU A 22 -7.52 38.69 -8.26
CA GLU A 22 -8.33 39.03 -7.08
C GLU A 22 -7.85 40.35 -6.46
N LEU A 23 -6.54 40.58 -6.37
CA LEU A 23 -5.93 41.85 -5.96
C LEU A 23 -6.28 43.00 -6.93
N VAL A 24 -6.35 42.75 -8.24
CA VAL A 24 -6.80 43.75 -9.24
C VAL A 24 -8.29 44.07 -9.09
N LEU A 25 -9.11 43.12 -8.62
CA LEU A 25 -10.51 43.37 -8.29
C LEU A 25 -10.69 44.04 -6.92
N ASP A 26 -9.76 43.83 -5.98
CA ASP A 26 -9.73 44.42 -4.64
C ASP A 26 -9.15 45.86 -4.62
N GLU A 27 -8.46 46.30 -5.69
CA GLU A 27 -7.99 47.69 -5.84
C GLU A 27 -9.15 48.71 -5.83
N GLU A 28 -10.34 48.35 -6.32
CA GLU A 28 -11.54 49.20 -6.27
C GLU A 28 -12.17 49.29 -4.85
N ASN A 29 -11.78 48.41 -3.92
CA ASN A 29 -12.21 48.37 -2.51
C ASN A 29 -11.03 48.51 -1.53
N SER A 30 -9.99 49.26 -1.90
CA SER A 30 -8.77 49.45 -1.12
C SER A 30 -8.97 50.22 0.21
N SER A 31 -9.65 49.61 1.19
CA SER A 31 -9.51 50.05 2.57
C SER A 31 -8.09 49.74 3.02
N ASP A 32 -7.34 50.75 3.44
CA ASP A 32 -6.08 50.54 4.16
C ASP A 32 -6.40 49.72 5.42
N LEU A 33 -5.84 48.51 5.57
CA LEU A 33 -6.07 47.66 6.75
C LEU A 33 -5.56 48.30 8.06
N LEU A 34 -4.77 49.37 7.94
CA LEU A 34 -4.32 50.21 9.06
C LEU A 34 -5.22 51.43 9.32
N GLU A 35 -6.24 51.63 8.49
CA GLU A 35 -7.28 52.65 8.58
C GLU A 35 -8.66 52.00 8.35
N ASP A 36 -9.01 51.07 9.25
CA ASP A 36 -10.34 50.46 9.35
C ASP A 36 -11.07 51.03 10.59
N GLU A 37 -12.39 50.90 10.68
CA GLU A 37 -13.21 51.28 11.84
C GLU A 37 -12.73 50.62 13.15
N ARG A 38 -12.05 49.48 13.07
CA ARG A 38 -11.57 48.70 14.22
C ARG A 38 -10.10 48.94 14.58
N VAL A 39 -9.28 49.37 13.63
CA VAL A 39 -7.82 49.52 13.81
C VAL A 39 -7.34 50.79 13.12
N LYS A 40 -6.81 51.72 13.92
CA LYS A 40 -6.22 52.97 13.46
C LYS A 40 -4.83 53.16 14.05
N ILE A 41 -3.79 52.92 13.24
CA ILE A 41 -2.41 53.13 13.66
C ILE A 41 -1.98 54.55 13.28
N ASP A 42 -1.75 55.39 14.29
CA ASP A 42 -1.28 56.77 14.08
C ASP A 42 0.26 56.82 13.93
N CYS A 43 0.74 56.95 12.70
CA CYS A 43 2.17 57.13 12.42
C CYS A 43 2.66 58.58 12.59
N ARG A 44 1.80 59.55 12.88
CA ARG A 44 2.19 60.98 13.01
C ARG A 44 3.31 61.22 14.04
N PRO A 45 3.29 60.59 15.24
CA PRO A 45 4.38 60.78 16.20
C PRO A 45 5.75 60.37 15.63
N LEU A 46 5.81 59.26 14.90
CA LEU A 46 7.03 58.82 14.23
C LEU A 46 7.48 59.83 13.17
N TYR A 47 6.58 60.31 12.32
CA TYR A 47 6.91 61.30 11.29
C TYR A 47 7.39 62.63 11.89
N GLN A 48 6.79 63.08 12.99
CA GLN A 48 7.25 64.25 13.73
C GLN A 48 8.66 64.03 14.29
N CYS A 49 8.94 62.87 14.89
CA CYS A 49 10.29 62.53 15.36
C CYS A 49 11.30 62.51 14.22
N ILE A 50 10.95 61.93 13.05
CA ILE A 50 11.81 61.93 11.86
C ILE A 50 12.11 63.37 11.45
N HIS A 51 11.09 64.23 11.34
CA HIS A 51 11.26 65.63 10.94
C HIS A 51 12.14 66.41 11.93
N ILE A 52 11.93 66.24 13.24
CA ILE A 52 12.72 66.90 14.27
C ILE A 52 14.19 66.47 14.18
N HIS A 53 14.48 65.17 14.10
CA HIS A 53 15.85 64.67 14.02
C HIS A 53 16.55 65.03 12.71
N ASP A 54 15.78 65.14 11.62
CA ASP A 54 16.28 65.65 10.34
C ASP A 54 16.73 67.12 10.46
N LYS A 55 15.92 67.98 11.07
CA LYS A 55 16.28 69.39 11.34
C LYS A 55 17.43 69.56 12.32
N LEU A 56 17.62 68.61 13.24
CA LEU A 56 18.74 68.60 14.20
C LEU A 56 20.01 67.95 13.64
N GLY A 57 20.03 67.46 12.40
CA GLY A 57 21.19 66.77 11.80
C GLY A 57 21.50 65.40 12.42
N ARG A 58 20.56 64.81 13.17
CA ARG A 58 20.71 63.52 13.90
C ARG A 58 19.83 62.40 13.35
N ARG A 59 19.39 62.52 12.09
CA ARG A 59 18.52 61.53 11.43
C ARG A 59 19.07 60.11 11.45
N ASN A 60 20.38 59.94 11.21
CA ASN A 60 21.03 58.64 11.15
C ASN A 60 21.10 57.94 12.52
N GLU A 61 21.26 58.72 13.59
CA GLU A 61 21.25 58.21 14.97
C GLU A 61 19.84 57.70 15.33
N PHE A 62 18.80 58.49 15.05
CA PHE A 62 17.42 58.07 15.27
C PHE A 62 17.03 56.84 14.42
N LYS A 63 17.48 56.79 13.17
CA LYS A 63 17.31 55.62 12.30
C LYS A 63 17.91 54.37 12.92
N LYS A 64 19.15 54.45 13.44
CA LYS A 64 19.81 53.32 14.09
C LYS A 64 19.01 52.83 15.32
N HIS A 65 18.59 53.75 16.19
CA HIS A 65 17.78 53.40 17.35
C HIS A 65 16.44 52.75 16.98
N TYR A 66 15.73 53.29 16.00
CA TYR A 66 14.50 52.70 15.49
C TYR A 66 14.74 51.26 15.02
N GLU A 67 15.80 51.01 14.26
CA GLU A 67 16.09 49.66 13.75
C GLU A 67 16.47 48.68 14.86
N GLU A 68 17.22 49.11 15.88
CA GLU A 68 17.57 48.30 17.05
C GLU A 68 16.33 47.93 17.87
N ASP A 69 15.44 48.89 18.13
CA ASP A 69 14.19 48.66 18.87
C ASP A 69 13.26 47.71 18.11
N ARG A 70 13.10 47.90 16.79
CA ARG A 70 12.27 47.02 15.96
C ARG A 70 12.87 45.61 15.86
N GLN A 71 14.19 45.47 15.82
CA GLN A 71 14.85 44.18 15.88
C GLN A 71 14.58 43.47 17.23
N ALA A 72 14.71 44.19 18.35
CA ALA A 72 14.43 43.64 19.67
C ALA A 72 12.97 43.17 19.83
N GLN A 73 12.03 43.92 19.24
CA GLN A 73 10.60 43.57 19.24
C GLN A 73 10.32 42.27 18.48
N ILE A 74 10.82 42.13 17.25
CA ILE A 74 10.60 40.89 16.49
C ILE A 74 11.31 39.70 17.14
N ASP A 75 12.47 39.90 17.75
CA ASP A 75 13.16 38.85 18.50
C ASP A 75 12.38 38.40 19.75
N LEU A 76 11.61 39.29 20.37
CA LEU A 76 10.71 38.94 21.48
C LEU A 76 9.54 38.08 20.98
N ILE A 77 8.89 38.47 19.88
CA ILE A 77 7.79 37.70 19.27
C ILE A 77 8.28 36.28 18.93
N LEU A 78 9.48 36.18 18.35
CA LEU A 78 10.09 34.91 17.94
C LEU A 78 10.64 34.04 19.09
N LYS A 79 10.63 34.52 20.34
CA LYS A 79 10.92 33.71 21.52
C LYS A 79 9.70 32.92 22.01
N THR A 80 8.51 33.23 21.49
CA THR A 80 7.28 32.52 21.82
C THR A 80 7.42 31.03 21.52
N LYS A 81 7.14 30.19 22.51
CA LYS A 81 7.18 28.74 22.35
C LYS A 81 5.95 28.27 21.59
N ILE A 82 6.17 27.52 20.51
CA ILE A 82 5.09 26.95 19.71
C ILE A 82 4.64 25.65 20.37
N SER A 83 3.36 25.61 20.76
CA SER A 83 2.67 24.41 21.24
C SER A 83 1.38 24.25 20.47
N LEU A 84 1.04 23.02 20.08
CA LEU A 84 -0.18 22.69 19.34
C LEU A 84 -1.29 22.13 20.24
N THR A 85 -1.12 22.21 21.56
CA THR A 85 -2.20 21.95 22.53
C THR A 85 -3.32 22.99 22.39
N PRO A 86 -4.55 22.74 22.88
CA PRO A 86 -5.65 23.71 22.78
C PRO A 86 -5.30 25.11 23.32
N GLU A 87 -4.59 25.19 24.45
CA GLU A 87 -4.09 26.46 25.01
C GLU A 87 -2.97 27.08 24.15
N GLY A 88 -2.15 26.23 23.52
CA GLY A 88 -1.06 26.61 22.65
C GLY A 88 -1.52 27.15 21.29
N GLN A 89 -2.64 26.65 20.76
CA GLN A 89 -3.22 27.05 19.48
C GLN A 89 -3.52 28.55 19.42
N LYS A 90 -4.11 29.11 20.48
CA LYS A 90 -4.35 30.56 20.58
C LYS A 90 -3.04 31.35 20.60
N THR A 91 -2.05 30.88 21.35
CA THR A 91 -0.71 31.51 21.44
C THR A 91 -0.01 31.49 20.07
N PHE A 92 -0.14 30.39 19.34
CA PHE A 92 0.37 30.24 17.98
C PHE A 92 -0.29 31.23 17.00
N THR A 93 -1.62 31.32 17.00
CA THR A 93 -2.36 32.27 16.15
C THR A 93 -1.97 33.71 16.48
N ASN A 94 -1.89 34.06 17.76
CA ASN A 94 -1.47 35.40 18.19
C ASN A 94 -0.05 35.71 17.72
N MET A 95 0.90 34.77 17.82
CA MET A 95 2.27 34.97 17.36
C MET A 95 2.34 35.27 15.86
N LEU A 96 1.61 34.52 15.01
CA LEU A 96 1.58 34.81 13.57
C LEU A 96 0.92 36.16 13.26
N GLN A 97 -0.15 36.52 13.99
CA GLN A 97 -0.80 37.82 13.86
C GLN A 97 0.13 38.98 14.28
N GLU A 98 0.90 38.82 15.37
CA GLU A 98 1.89 39.80 15.82
C GLU A 98 3.02 39.97 14.78
N VAL A 99 3.51 38.88 14.19
CA VAL A 99 4.49 38.94 13.11
C VAL A 99 3.91 39.66 11.89
N LEU A 100 2.69 39.31 11.46
CA LEU A 100 2.03 39.98 10.35
C LEU A 100 1.89 41.49 10.63
N GLY A 101 1.36 41.86 11.79
CA GLY A 101 1.20 43.25 12.19
C GLY A 101 2.53 44.01 12.25
N PHE A 102 3.60 43.37 12.73
CA PHE A 102 4.94 43.94 12.72
C PHE A 102 5.39 44.31 11.30
N PHE A 103 5.25 43.39 10.34
CA PHE A 103 5.68 43.61 8.96
C PHE A 103 4.78 44.57 8.19
N ILE A 104 3.48 44.61 8.48
CA ILE A 104 2.57 45.61 7.92
C ILE A 104 2.99 47.03 8.33
N VAL A 105 3.34 47.24 9.61
CA VAL A 105 3.86 48.54 10.09
C VAL A 105 5.20 48.88 9.44
N GLU A 106 6.13 47.93 9.37
CA GLU A 106 7.43 48.13 8.71
C GLU A 106 7.27 48.48 7.23
N HIS A 107 6.34 47.81 6.54
CA HIS A 107 6.00 48.09 5.15
C HIS A 107 5.48 49.53 4.99
N ARG A 108 4.53 49.97 5.83
CA ARG A 108 4.02 51.35 5.80
C ARG A 108 5.14 52.35 6.00
N VAL A 109 5.93 52.21 7.06
CA VAL A 109 7.03 53.13 7.38
C VAL A 109 8.06 53.18 6.23
N ALA A 110 8.41 52.05 5.62
CA ALA A 110 9.33 52.02 4.48
C ALA A 110 8.78 52.66 3.20
N HIS A 111 7.45 52.77 3.05
CA HIS A 111 6.80 53.39 1.89
C HIS A 111 6.46 54.86 2.09
N THR A 112 6.20 55.29 3.32
CA THR A 112 5.78 56.67 3.63
C THR A 112 6.92 57.59 4.07
N THR A 113 8.11 57.04 4.34
CA THR A 113 9.27 57.82 4.79
C THR A 113 10.36 57.92 3.71
N GLN A 114 11.00 59.08 3.58
CA GLN A 114 12.10 59.31 2.63
C GLN A 114 13.38 58.62 3.11
N GLU A 115 13.58 57.33 2.80
CA GLU A 115 14.79 56.55 3.14
C GLU A 115 15.10 56.40 4.65
N PHE A 116 14.17 56.76 5.53
CA PHE A 116 14.33 56.51 6.96
C PHE A 116 14.36 55.01 7.24
N ARG A 117 13.41 54.25 6.66
CA ARG A 117 13.44 52.78 6.68
C ARG A 117 13.68 52.23 5.28
N SER A 118 14.68 51.36 5.14
CA SER A 118 15.04 50.75 3.85
C SER A 118 14.15 49.56 3.53
N LYS A 119 13.50 49.57 2.36
CA LYS A 119 12.69 48.45 1.85
C LYS A 119 13.49 47.15 1.78
N ALA A 120 14.69 47.20 1.19
CA ALA A 120 15.59 46.05 1.10
C ALA A 120 15.95 45.45 2.48
N ARG A 121 16.12 46.28 3.51
CA ARG A 121 16.40 45.77 4.87
C ARG A 121 15.18 45.12 5.50
N VAL A 122 13.98 45.61 5.21
CA VAL A 122 12.72 44.96 5.66
C VAL A 122 12.56 43.60 4.97
N GLU A 123 12.87 43.48 3.69
CA GLU A 123 12.86 42.19 2.96
C GLU A 123 13.87 41.19 3.51
N VAL A 124 15.09 41.63 3.83
CA VAL A 124 16.11 40.78 4.47
C VAL A 124 15.63 40.33 5.86
N LEU A 125 15.03 41.23 6.64
CA LEU A 125 14.46 40.89 7.94
C LEU A 125 13.32 39.87 7.80
N TRP A 126 12.42 40.06 6.84
CA TRP A 126 11.34 39.12 6.54
C TRP A 126 11.89 37.74 6.19
N THR A 127 12.88 37.67 5.30
CA THR A 127 13.50 36.40 4.89
C THR A 127 14.04 35.62 6.09
N MET A 128 14.73 36.31 7.02
CA MET A 128 15.23 35.70 8.26
C MET A 128 14.12 35.21 9.18
N VAL A 129 13.07 36.03 9.35
CA VAL A 129 11.94 35.72 10.22
C VAL A 129 11.13 34.55 9.66
N ALA A 130 10.82 34.57 8.37
CA ALA A 130 10.11 33.51 7.67
C ALA A 130 10.84 32.17 7.79
N GLU A 131 12.16 32.15 7.58
CA GLU A 131 12.98 30.94 7.74
C GLU A 131 12.96 30.41 9.18
N ARG A 132 12.95 31.28 10.19
CA ARG A 132 12.90 30.88 11.60
C ARG A 132 11.51 30.35 11.99
N ILE A 133 10.45 31.01 11.58
CA ILE A 133 9.06 30.62 11.85
C ILE A 133 8.73 29.32 11.14
N THR A 134 9.03 29.19 9.84
CA THR A 134 8.77 27.97 9.07
C THR A 134 9.46 26.76 9.71
N ARG A 135 10.72 26.89 10.13
CA ARG A 135 11.43 25.79 10.82
C ARG A 135 10.76 25.42 12.14
N ALA A 136 10.46 26.41 12.99
CA ALA A 136 9.87 26.16 14.30
C ALA A 136 8.46 25.53 14.20
N ILE A 137 7.62 25.99 13.27
CA ILE A 137 6.29 25.41 13.05
C ILE A 137 6.39 24.02 12.43
N SER A 138 7.25 23.83 11.42
CA SER A 138 7.45 22.52 10.79
C SER A 138 7.88 21.44 11.80
N ASP A 139 8.73 21.80 12.76
CA ASP A 139 9.14 20.90 13.84
C ASP A 139 7.97 20.55 14.78
N ALA A 140 7.09 21.50 15.07
CA ALA A 140 5.88 21.26 15.86
C ALA A 140 4.88 20.37 15.12
N VAL A 141 4.64 20.66 13.84
CA VAL A 141 3.76 19.88 12.93
C VAL A 141 4.25 18.44 12.82
N ARG A 142 5.55 18.22 12.62
CA ARG A 142 6.13 16.88 12.49
C ARG A 142 5.87 15.99 13.71
N ARG A 143 5.81 16.57 14.91
CA ARG A 143 5.54 15.85 16.17
C ARG A 143 4.05 15.72 16.50
N CYS A 144 3.18 16.42 15.78
CA CYS A 144 1.74 16.41 16.03
C CYS A 144 1.12 15.09 15.60
N SER A 145 0.25 14.50 16.43
CA SER A 145 -0.51 13.28 16.14
C SER A 145 -2.03 13.51 16.09
N ASP A 146 -2.47 14.75 16.26
CA ASP A 146 -3.87 15.15 16.35
C ASP A 146 -4.26 15.92 15.07
N LEU A 147 -5.27 15.41 14.37
CA LEU A 147 -5.76 16.00 13.12
C LEU A 147 -6.51 17.32 13.36
N ASP A 148 -7.14 17.50 14.52
CA ASP A 148 -7.86 18.73 14.84
C ASP A 148 -6.85 19.86 15.10
N ALA A 149 -5.78 19.55 15.84
CA ALA A 149 -4.67 20.48 16.04
C ALA A 149 -3.97 20.86 14.74
N LEU A 150 -3.77 19.91 13.81
CA LEU A 150 -3.24 20.23 12.47
C LEU A 150 -4.19 21.10 11.66
N SER A 151 -5.51 20.90 11.80
CA SER A 151 -6.52 21.69 11.08
C SER A 151 -6.46 23.15 11.51
N HIS A 152 -6.34 23.42 12.81
CA HIS A 152 -6.16 24.78 13.32
C HIS A 152 -4.90 25.47 12.76
N VAL A 153 -3.78 24.73 12.66
CA VAL A 153 -2.54 25.26 12.07
C VAL A 153 -2.72 25.54 10.58
N LYS A 154 -3.36 24.62 9.84
CA LYS A 154 -3.70 24.81 8.42
C LYS A 154 -4.51 26.09 8.24
N GLU A 155 -5.63 26.24 8.94
CA GLU A 155 -6.51 27.42 8.83
C GLU A 155 -5.74 28.72 9.07
N THR A 156 -4.94 28.77 10.14
CA THR A 156 -4.13 29.96 10.47
C THR A 156 -3.10 30.26 9.37
N VAL A 157 -2.40 29.25 8.85
CA VAL A 157 -1.37 29.43 7.80
C VAL A 157 -1.99 29.79 6.45
N THR A 158 -3.13 29.19 6.11
CA THR A 158 -3.88 29.49 4.87
C THR A 158 -4.37 30.93 4.84
N LEU A 159 -4.70 31.53 6.00
CA LEU A 159 -5.04 32.96 6.10
C LEU A 159 -3.80 33.87 6.12
N PHE A 160 -2.70 33.40 6.70
CA PHE A 160 -1.45 34.16 6.82
C PHE A 160 -0.79 34.44 5.47
N ILE A 161 -0.85 33.50 4.52
CA ILE A 161 -0.21 33.62 3.20
C ILE A 161 -0.80 34.78 2.37
N PRO A 162 -2.11 34.83 2.07
CA PRO A 162 -2.69 35.93 1.29
C PRO A 162 -2.49 37.29 1.96
N ALA A 163 -2.53 37.35 3.29
CA ALA A 163 -2.30 38.57 4.04
C ALA A 163 -0.88 39.13 3.82
N LEU A 164 0.14 38.27 3.64
CA LEU A 164 1.49 38.68 3.27
C LEU A 164 1.61 39.06 1.79
N GLU A 165 0.97 38.29 0.90
CA GLU A 165 0.99 38.54 -0.56
C GLU A 165 0.45 39.94 -0.89
N ARG A 166 -0.59 40.41 -0.19
CA ARG A 166 -1.13 41.78 -0.34
C ARG A 166 -0.08 42.88 -0.11
N TYR A 167 0.93 42.64 0.72
CA TYR A 167 2.03 43.57 0.99
C TYR A 167 3.32 43.22 0.24
N THR A 168 3.23 42.38 -0.80
CA THR A 168 4.35 41.98 -1.68
C THR A 168 5.51 41.25 -0.97
N PHE A 169 5.26 40.67 0.20
CA PHE A 169 6.25 39.85 0.89
C PHE A 169 6.39 38.46 0.25
N ASP A 170 7.61 37.91 0.26
CA ASP A 170 7.90 36.57 -0.26
C ASP A 170 7.21 35.47 0.55
N THR A 171 6.34 34.68 -0.09
CA THR A 171 5.55 33.63 0.57
C THR A 171 6.06 32.20 0.35
N ARG A 172 7.23 32.02 -0.31
CA ARG A 172 7.81 30.68 -0.53
C ARG A 172 7.96 29.86 0.75
N LYS A 173 8.46 30.47 1.84
CA LYS A 173 8.69 29.80 3.13
C LYS A 173 7.38 29.41 3.85
N PRO A 174 6.36 30.28 3.95
CA PRO A 174 5.02 29.86 4.36
C PRO A 174 4.37 28.79 3.48
N GLN A 175 4.62 28.79 2.17
CA GLN A 175 4.12 27.74 1.26
C GLN A 175 4.79 26.39 1.53
N GLU A 176 6.10 26.35 1.80
CA GLU A 176 6.81 25.15 2.27
C GLU A 176 6.16 24.55 3.53
N LEU A 177 5.71 25.41 4.47
CA LEU A 177 4.98 24.97 5.66
C LEU A 177 3.61 24.36 5.32
N SER A 178 2.88 24.92 4.37
CA SER A 178 1.61 24.36 3.88
C SER A 178 1.83 22.96 3.30
N GLN A 179 2.92 22.76 2.55
CA GLN A 179 3.30 21.42 2.08
C GLN A 179 3.56 20.45 3.23
N ALA A 180 4.36 20.85 4.22
CA ALA A 180 4.65 20.02 5.39
C ALA A 180 3.39 19.63 6.20
N LEU A 181 2.39 20.52 6.27
CA LEU A 181 1.09 20.24 6.89
C LEU A 181 0.31 19.14 6.14
N ILE A 182 0.24 19.23 4.81
CA ILE A 182 -0.46 18.27 3.97
C ILE A 182 0.23 16.90 4.01
N GLU A 183 1.56 16.86 3.91
CA GLU A 183 2.35 15.63 4.04
C GLU A 183 2.16 14.99 5.42
N ARG A 184 2.13 15.80 6.49
CA ARG A 184 1.88 15.28 7.84
C ARG A 184 0.47 14.72 8.00
N CYS A 185 -0.54 15.41 7.46
CA CYS A 185 -1.92 14.91 7.45
C CYS A 185 -2.01 13.54 6.76
N ALA A 186 -1.45 13.43 5.55
CA ALA A 186 -1.40 12.17 4.80
C ALA A 186 -0.73 11.04 5.61
N ALA A 187 0.39 11.34 6.27
CA ALA A 187 1.09 10.36 7.11
C ALA A 187 0.22 9.89 8.30
N LEU A 188 -0.54 10.78 8.94
CA LEU A 188 -1.41 10.41 10.06
C LEU A 188 -2.63 9.61 9.62
N THR A 189 -3.31 10.02 8.54
CA THR A 189 -4.47 9.28 8.02
C THR A 189 -4.05 7.89 7.53
N LEU A 190 -2.88 7.78 6.91
CA LEU A 190 -2.28 6.49 6.52
C LEU A 190 -1.93 5.62 7.73
N LEU A 191 -1.37 6.20 8.79
CA LEU A 191 -1.05 5.48 10.03
C LEU A 191 -2.32 4.92 10.69
N GLN A 192 -3.39 5.72 10.75
CA GLN A 192 -4.69 5.30 11.26
C GLN A 192 -5.30 4.17 10.41
N CYS A 193 -5.28 4.31 9.08
CA CYS A 193 -5.74 3.27 8.15
C CYS A 193 -4.96 1.96 8.33
N THR A 194 -3.63 2.06 8.46
CA THR A 194 -2.75 0.91 8.70
C THR A 194 -3.07 0.20 10.01
N ALA A 195 -3.36 0.96 11.07
CA ALA A 195 -3.73 0.39 12.36
C ALA A 195 -5.07 -0.37 12.29
N GLN A 196 -6.08 0.20 11.61
CA GLN A 196 -7.37 -0.48 11.41
C GLN A 196 -7.21 -1.75 10.56
N PHE A 197 -6.46 -1.68 9.46
CA PHE A 197 -6.17 -2.87 8.65
C PHE A 197 -5.52 -4.00 9.46
N LYS A 198 -4.51 -3.68 10.29
CA LYS A 198 -3.86 -4.68 11.15
C LYS A 198 -4.83 -5.31 12.14
N LYS A 199 -5.72 -4.50 12.74
CA LYS A 199 -6.79 -4.98 13.62
C LYS A 199 -7.75 -5.92 12.87
N HIS A 200 -8.19 -5.54 11.67
CA HIS A 200 -9.03 -6.39 10.84
C HIS A 200 -8.37 -7.72 10.52
N VAL A 201 -7.08 -7.74 10.17
CA VAL A 201 -6.31 -8.96 9.93
C VAL A 201 -6.21 -9.86 11.17
N GLU A 202 -6.13 -9.28 12.37
CA GLU A 202 -6.09 -10.04 13.63
C GLU A 202 -7.44 -10.71 13.94
N GLU A 203 -8.56 -10.07 13.59
CA GLU A 203 -9.92 -10.53 13.88
C GLU A 203 -10.53 -11.42 12.79
N ASP A 204 -10.06 -11.35 11.53
CA ASP A 204 -10.69 -11.96 10.35
C ASP A 204 -10.71 -13.50 10.37
N GLY A 205 -9.70 -14.13 10.97
CA GLY A 205 -9.57 -15.59 11.02
C GLY A 205 -9.34 -16.26 9.64
N PHE A 206 -9.22 -15.49 8.55
CA PHE A 206 -8.98 -15.92 7.18
C PHE A 206 -9.95 -17.01 6.72
N LYS A 207 -11.24 -16.66 6.69
CA LYS A 207 -12.32 -17.52 6.16
C LYS A 207 -13.16 -16.76 5.13
N PRO A 208 -13.81 -17.46 4.18
CA PRO A 208 -14.77 -16.83 3.27
C PRO A 208 -15.85 -16.08 4.05
N MET A 209 -16.18 -14.86 3.62
CA MET A 209 -17.20 -14.05 4.27
C MET A 209 -18.61 -14.56 3.91
N GLN A 210 -19.51 -14.58 4.90
CA GLN A 210 -20.93 -14.90 4.71
C GLN A 210 -21.75 -13.61 4.76
N VAL A 211 -22.54 -13.37 3.72
CA VAL A 211 -23.47 -12.23 3.61
C VAL A 211 -24.87 -12.73 3.95
N LYS A 212 -25.51 -12.14 4.96
CA LYS A 212 -26.76 -12.65 5.54
C LYS A 212 -28.00 -12.20 4.76
N ASP A 213 -27.97 -11.00 4.21
CA ASP A 213 -29.12 -10.40 3.53
C ASP A 213 -28.71 -9.46 2.38
N GLU A 214 -29.71 -9.06 1.60
CA GLU A 214 -29.56 -8.15 0.45
C GLU A 214 -29.03 -6.77 0.85
N LYS A 215 -29.33 -6.30 2.07
CA LYS A 215 -28.88 -4.99 2.54
C LYS A 215 -27.37 -5.01 2.80
N GLU A 216 -26.88 -6.03 3.51
CA GLU A 216 -25.45 -6.26 3.75
C GLU A 216 -24.70 -6.45 2.42
N TYR A 217 -25.29 -7.17 1.47
CA TYR A 217 -24.72 -7.35 0.14
C TYR A 217 -24.54 -6.02 -0.60
N ARG A 218 -25.55 -5.15 -0.59
CA ARG A 218 -25.50 -3.83 -1.23
C ARG A 218 -24.44 -2.93 -0.61
N ILE A 219 -24.35 -2.91 0.71
CA ILE A 219 -23.32 -2.14 1.43
C ILE A 219 -21.93 -2.63 0.99
N MET A 220 -21.69 -3.94 1.05
CA MET A 220 -20.42 -4.54 0.66
C MET A 220 -20.09 -4.25 -0.83
N ARG A 221 -21.07 -4.30 -1.73
CA ARG A 221 -20.89 -3.95 -3.16
C ARG A 221 -20.62 -2.47 -3.41
N GLY A 222 -21.04 -1.58 -2.51
CA GLY A 222 -20.63 -0.17 -2.52
C GLY A 222 -19.17 0.01 -2.07
N LEU A 223 -18.68 -0.85 -1.19
CA LEU A 223 -17.31 -0.82 -0.67
C LEU A 223 -16.30 -1.46 -1.62
N TYR A 224 -16.65 -2.55 -2.28
CA TYR A 224 -15.79 -3.27 -3.20
C TYR A 224 -16.59 -3.90 -4.35
N ARG A 225 -16.18 -3.64 -5.59
CA ARG A 225 -16.80 -4.20 -6.79
C ARG A 225 -16.03 -5.41 -7.27
N PHE A 226 -16.71 -6.55 -7.38
CA PHE A 226 -16.16 -7.79 -7.92
C PHE A 226 -17.17 -8.44 -8.89
N PRO A 227 -16.70 -9.29 -9.83
CA PRO A 227 -17.57 -10.03 -10.74
C PRO A 227 -18.60 -10.87 -9.98
N GLU A 228 -19.88 -10.80 -10.38
CA GLU A 228 -20.92 -11.66 -9.80
C GLU A 228 -20.78 -13.09 -10.30
N ASP A 229 -20.75 -14.03 -9.37
CA ASP A 229 -20.97 -15.43 -9.69
C ASP A 229 -22.48 -15.65 -9.96
N SER A 230 -22.79 -16.12 -11.17
CA SER A 230 -24.14 -16.36 -11.65
C SER A 230 -24.85 -17.44 -10.81
N ASP A 231 -24.11 -18.43 -10.31
CA ASP A 231 -24.66 -19.51 -9.49
C ASP A 231 -24.94 -19.05 -8.07
N ALA A 232 -24.07 -18.19 -7.52
CA ALA A 232 -24.31 -17.56 -6.23
C ALA A 232 -25.57 -16.69 -6.28
N LYS A 233 -25.82 -16.01 -7.42
CA LYS A 233 -27.01 -15.18 -7.64
C LYS A 233 -28.32 -15.95 -7.48
N GLN A 234 -28.35 -17.19 -7.95
CA GLN A 234 -29.54 -18.04 -7.95
C GLN A 234 -29.87 -18.65 -6.57
N LYS A 235 -28.86 -18.89 -5.72
CA LYS A 235 -29.02 -19.59 -4.42
C LYS A 235 -29.62 -18.74 -3.29
N GLY A 236 -29.86 -17.44 -3.51
CA GLY A 236 -30.43 -16.54 -2.48
C GLY A 236 -29.45 -16.21 -1.34
N PHE A 237 -30.00 -15.87 -0.17
CA PHE A 237 -29.25 -15.56 1.06
C PHE A 237 -29.49 -16.64 2.14
N PRO A 238 -28.51 -16.94 3.02
CA PRO A 238 -27.18 -16.31 3.12
C PRO A 238 -26.22 -16.76 2.01
N ARG A 239 -25.43 -15.82 1.50
CA ARG A 239 -24.49 -16.03 0.38
C ARG A 239 -23.05 -16.03 0.86
N MET A 240 -22.27 -17.03 0.46
CA MET A 240 -20.81 -17.03 0.67
C MET A 240 -20.12 -16.27 -0.45
N VAL A 241 -19.19 -15.38 -0.11
CA VAL A 241 -18.29 -14.72 -1.06
C VAL A 241 -16.87 -15.29 -0.93
N PRO A 242 -16.08 -15.34 -2.02
CA PRO A 242 -14.81 -16.07 -2.02
C PRO A 242 -13.72 -15.41 -1.18
N PHE A 243 -13.81 -14.10 -0.92
CA PHE A 243 -12.88 -13.35 -0.07
C PHE A 243 -13.38 -13.25 1.37
N SER A 244 -12.44 -12.98 2.28
CA SER A 244 -12.72 -12.70 3.68
C SER A 244 -13.15 -11.25 3.93
N SER A 245 -13.63 -10.96 5.14
CA SER A 245 -14.12 -9.63 5.51
C SER A 245 -13.05 -8.54 5.46
N VAL A 246 -11.77 -8.91 5.58
CA VAL A 246 -10.64 -7.97 5.52
C VAL A 246 -10.62 -7.14 4.23
N VAL A 247 -11.05 -7.69 3.09
CA VAL A 247 -11.00 -7.00 1.79
C VAL A 247 -11.95 -5.80 1.77
N PRO A 248 -13.28 -5.97 1.92
CA PRO A 248 -14.22 -4.83 1.89
C PRO A 248 -14.01 -3.86 3.06
N LEU A 249 -13.57 -4.34 4.23
CA LEU A 249 -13.26 -3.47 5.38
C LEU A 249 -12.04 -2.57 5.09
N THR A 250 -10.97 -3.12 4.50
CA THR A 250 -9.81 -2.32 4.08
C THR A 250 -10.20 -1.27 3.03
N CYS A 251 -11.08 -1.63 2.07
CA CYS A 251 -11.61 -0.67 1.11
C CYS A 251 -12.40 0.46 1.78
N ALA A 252 -13.20 0.14 2.79
CA ALA A 252 -13.97 1.13 3.56
C ALA A 252 -13.04 2.09 4.32
N ASP A 253 -12.04 1.55 5.02
CA ASP A 253 -11.07 2.34 5.75
C ASP A 253 -10.28 3.25 4.83
N LEU A 254 -9.81 2.73 3.69
CA LEU A 254 -9.03 3.48 2.73
C LEU A 254 -9.85 4.59 2.06
N LYS A 255 -11.11 4.32 1.66
CA LYS A 255 -12.03 5.34 1.15
C LYS A 255 -12.24 6.45 2.18
N ARG A 256 -12.51 6.10 3.44
CA ARG A 256 -12.67 7.07 4.54
C ARG A 256 -11.40 7.89 4.78
N SER A 257 -10.23 7.26 4.79
CA SER A 257 -8.94 7.95 4.99
C SER A 257 -8.60 8.91 3.85
N ILE A 258 -8.90 8.54 2.60
CA ILE A 258 -8.75 9.43 1.45
C ILE A 258 -9.72 10.61 1.54
N ASP A 259 -10.98 10.35 1.89
CA ASP A 259 -12.00 11.40 2.04
C ASP A 259 -11.61 12.39 3.14
N GLN A 260 -11.12 11.90 4.27
CA GLN A 260 -10.61 12.71 5.37
C GLN A 260 -9.37 13.52 4.96
N PHE A 261 -8.46 12.92 4.18
CA PHE A 261 -7.30 13.62 3.64
C PHE A 261 -7.70 14.76 2.69
N TYR A 262 -8.61 14.52 1.74
CA TYR A 262 -9.08 15.57 0.83
C TYR A 262 -9.85 16.67 1.56
N ALA A 263 -10.69 16.32 2.53
CA ALA A 263 -11.37 17.30 3.37
C ALA A 263 -10.37 18.23 4.09
N PHE A 264 -9.23 17.69 4.52
CA PHE A 264 -8.15 18.49 5.08
C PHE A 264 -7.35 19.26 4.01
N ALA A 265 -7.08 18.65 2.86
CA ALA A 265 -6.16 19.17 1.87
C ALA A 265 -6.74 20.23 0.92
N VAL A 266 -8.04 20.49 1.03
CA VAL A 266 -8.79 21.44 0.22
C VAL A 266 -9.29 22.59 1.09
N THR A 267 -9.38 23.80 0.54
CA THR A 267 -9.96 24.98 1.19
C THR A 267 -11.48 24.92 1.17
N GLU A 268 -12.16 25.79 1.94
CA GLU A 268 -13.64 25.89 1.90
C GLU A 268 -14.18 26.20 0.50
N THR A 269 -13.37 26.87 -0.34
CA THR A 269 -13.68 27.21 -1.73
C THR A 269 -13.47 26.05 -2.71
N GLY A 270 -13.03 24.88 -2.25
CA GLY A 270 -12.81 23.71 -3.11
C GLY A 270 -11.46 23.70 -3.83
N HIS A 271 -10.56 24.64 -3.53
CA HIS A 271 -9.22 24.70 -4.12
C HIS A 271 -8.20 23.92 -3.29
N PRO A 272 -7.22 23.26 -3.93
CA PRO A 272 -6.22 22.51 -3.20
C PRO A 272 -5.26 23.48 -2.49
N VAL A 273 -4.90 23.16 -1.24
CA VAL A 273 -3.96 23.99 -0.44
C VAL A 273 -2.56 24.02 -1.09
N ILE A 274 -2.16 22.92 -1.73
CA ILE A 274 -0.93 22.81 -2.52
C ILE A 274 -1.20 22.11 -3.86
N PRO A 275 -0.41 22.36 -4.92
CA PRO A 275 -0.60 21.68 -6.20
C PRO A 275 -0.44 20.15 -6.15
N GLN A 276 0.29 19.62 -5.18
CA GLN A 276 0.67 18.20 -5.10
C GLN A 276 -0.33 17.31 -4.34
N VAL A 277 -1.50 17.82 -3.92
CA VAL A 277 -2.47 17.06 -3.11
C VAL A 277 -2.83 15.70 -3.71
N ASP A 278 -3.18 15.66 -5.00
CA ASP A 278 -3.57 14.42 -5.69
C ASP A 278 -2.38 13.43 -5.82
N MET A 279 -1.15 13.94 -5.91
CA MET A 279 0.06 13.11 -5.95
C MET A 279 0.29 12.44 -4.59
N ILE A 280 0.19 13.21 -3.50
CA ILE A 280 0.34 12.71 -2.12
C ILE A 280 -0.75 11.68 -1.78
N ALA A 281 -2.00 11.92 -2.20
CA ALA A 281 -3.08 10.94 -2.03
C ALA A 281 -2.75 9.60 -2.72
N ARG A 282 -2.28 9.66 -3.97
CA ARG A 282 -1.89 8.47 -4.75
C ARG A 282 -0.72 7.74 -4.10
N GLU A 283 0.32 8.45 -3.67
CA GLU A 283 1.48 7.87 -2.99
C GLU A 283 1.10 7.21 -1.66
N SER A 284 0.15 7.78 -0.93
CA SER A 284 -0.38 7.21 0.32
C SER A 284 -1.12 5.89 0.06
N VAL A 285 -1.93 5.83 -1.00
CA VAL A 285 -2.61 4.60 -1.44
C VAL A 285 -1.59 3.56 -1.89
N ASP A 286 -0.59 3.94 -2.69
CA ASP A 286 0.49 3.05 -3.13
C ASP A 286 1.32 2.52 -1.95
N MET A 287 1.55 3.33 -0.91
CA MET A 287 2.25 2.89 0.29
C MET A 287 1.44 1.85 1.08
N LEU A 288 0.13 2.08 1.25
CA LEU A 288 -0.72 1.12 1.94
C LEU A 288 -0.87 -0.18 1.15
N LEU A 289 -1.35 -0.10 -0.08
CA LEU A 289 -1.67 -1.25 -0.92
C LEU A 289 -0.42 -1.93 -1.48
N GLY A 290 0.65 -1.18 -1.77
CA GLY A 290 1.86 -1.73 -2.38
C GLY A 290 2.88 -2.27 -1.38
N THR A 291 2.87 -1.79 -0.13
CA THR A 291 3.87 -2.18 0.87
C THR A 291 3.24 -2.78 2.13
N THR A 292 2.29 -2.07 2.74
CA THR A 292 1.75 -2.46 4.04
C THR A 292 0.87 -3.71 3.96
N VAL A 293 -0.11 -3.73 3.05
CA VAL A 293 -1.03 -4.85 2.88
C VAL A 293 -0.30 -6.14 2.48
N PRO A 294 0.54 -6.16 1.41
CA PRO A 294 1.32 -7.32 1.04
C PRO A 294 2.26 -7.79 2.14
N GLY A 295 2.91 -6.87 2.86
CA GLY A 295 3.82 -7.19 3.96
C GLY A 295 3.12 -7.91 5.11
N VAL A 296 1.98 -7.39 5.58
CA VAL A 296 1.20 -8.01 6.66
C VAL A 296 0.64 -9.37 6.23
N LEU A 297 0.11 -9.49 5.01
CA LEU A 297 -0.40 -10.76 4.50
C LEU A 297 0.73 -11.80 4.36
N SER A 298 1.92 -11.38 3.93
CA SER A 298 3.09 -12.26 3.83
C SER A 298 3.54 -12.80 5.18
N GLU A 299 3.47 -12.00 6.25
CA GLU A 299 3.72 -12.49 7.60
C GLU A 299 2.70 -13.55 8.05
N ARG A 300 1.43 -13.42 7.64
CA ARG A 300 0.38 -14.39 7.95
C ARG A 300 0.49 -15.70 7.15
N LEU A 301 1.16 -15.70 6.00
CA LEU A 301 1.44 -16.92 5.22
C LEU A 301 2.34 -17.93 5.95
N LYS A 302 3.03 -17.52 7.03
CA LYS A 302 3.86 -18.41 7.86
C LYS A 302 3.05 -19.45 8.66
N THR A 303 1.72 -19.36 8.66
CA THR A 303 0.84 -20.38 9.26
C THR A 303 1.03 -21.78 8.65
N ASN A 304 0.71 -22.82 9.41
CA ASN A 304 0.67 -24.22 8.94
C ASN A 304 -0.74 -24.65 8.50
N SER A 305 -1.74 -23.77 8.60
CA SER A 305 -3.10 -24.07 8.17
C SER A 305 -3.26 -23.88 6.66
N MET A 306 -3.48 -24.97 5.92
CA MET A 306 -3.73 -24.94 4.47
C MET A 306 -4.90 -24.03 4.11
N ALA A 307 -6.02 -24.15 4.83
CA ALA A 307 -7.22 -23.35 4.59
C ALA A 307 -6.95 -21.85 4.70
N GLN A 308 -6.15 -21.42 5.69
CA GLN A 308 -5.77 -20.01 5.84
C GLN A 308 -4.85 -19.55 4.71
N VAL A 309 -3.87 -20.35 4.30
CA VAL A 309 -2.96 -19.99 3.19
C VAL A 309 -3.73 -19.84 1.87
N VAL A 310 -4.64 -20.76 1.58
CA VAL A 310 -5.51 -20.66 0.39
C VAL A 310 -6.41 -19.42 0.48
N GLN A 311 -7.02 -19.15 1.63
CA GLN A 311 -7.86 -17.96 1.78
C GLN A 311 -7.06 -16.66 1.64
N ILE A 312 -5.83 -16.60 2.16
CA ILE A 312 -4.94 -15.45 1.96
C ILE A 312 -4.60 -15.29 0.48
N ASN A 313 -4.35 -16.38 -0.26
CA ASN A 313 -4.11 -16.33 -1.70
C ASN A 313 -5.29 -15.68 -2.45
N VAL A 314 -6.52 -16.12 -2.14
CA VAL A 314 -7.75 -15.54 -2.71
C VAL A 314 -7.87 -14.06 -2.34
N ASN A 315 -7.64 -13.69 -1.09
CA ASN A 315 -7.67 -12.28 -0.67
C ASN A 315 -6.63 -11.43 -1.43
N VAL A 316 -5.41 -11.94 -1.64
CA VAL A 316 -4.36 -11.26 -2.40
C VAL A 316 -4.78 -11.01 -3.84
N GLU A 317 -5.46 -11.96 -4.49
CA GLU A 317 -6.03 -11.77 -5.83
C GLU A 317 -7.08 -10.65 -5.82
N HIS A 318 -7.99 -10.66 -4.85
CA HIS A 318 -9.00 -9.61 -4.71
C HIS A 318 -8.38 -8.23 -4.42
N PHE A 319 -7.34 -8.14 -3.60
CA PHE A 319 -6.60 -6.90 -3.39
C PHE A 319 -5.91 -6.39 -4.67
N GLY A 320 -5.49 -7.27 -5.57
CA GLY A 320 -5.04 -6.87 -6.90
C GLY A 320 -6.12 -6.11 -7.68
N ASN A 321 -7.37 -6.59 -7.63
CA ASN A 321 -8.52 -5.91 -8.25
C ASN A 321 -8.89 -4.60 -7.52
N VAL A 322 -8.70 -4.55 -6.20
CA VAL A 322 -8.90 -3.33 -5.40
C VAL A 322 -8.01 -2.19 -5.93
N CYS A 323 -6.77 -2.46 -6.33
CA CYS A 323 -5.92 -1.42 -6.93
C CYS A 323 -6.59 -0.76 -8.15
N THR A 324 -7.19 -1.53 -9.05
CA THR A 324 -7.90 -0.97 -10.22
C THR A 324 -9.14 -0.17 -9.83
N GLU A 325 -9.87 -0.59 -8.80
CA GLU A 325 -10.98 0.21 -8.28
C GLU A 325 -10.49 1.56 -7.72
N PHE A 326 -9.38 1.55 -6.97
CA PHE A 326 -8.81 2.78 -6.41
C PHE A 326 -8.17 3.69 -7.45
N GLU A 327 -7.71 3.18 -8.59
CA GLU A 327 -7.33 4.03 -9.74
C GLU A 327 -8.51 4.88 -10.23
N THR A 328 -9.71 4.30 -10.29
CA THR A 328 -10.94 5.02 -10.70
C THR A 328 -11.42 5.94 -9.59
N PHE A 329 -11.44 5.46 -8.34
CA PHE A 329 -11.85 6.26 -7.18
C PHE A 329 -10.98 7.50 -6.99
N LEU A 330 -9.64 7.36 -7.13
CA LEU A 330 -8.74 8.50 -7.07
C LEU A 330 -9.00 9.50 -8.20
N ALA A 331 -9.28 9.02 -9.41
CA ALA A 331 -9.59 9.88 -10.56
C ALA A 331 -10.89 10.68 -10.36
N GLU A 332 -11.91 10.07 -9.75
CA GLU A 332 -13.18 10.75 -9.41
C GLU A 332 -13.03 11.84 -8.34
N ARG A 333 -12.00 11.76 -7.49
CA ARG A 333 -11.77 12.68 -6.37
C ARG A 333 -10.65 13.70 -6.61
N GLN A 334 -10.01 13.68 -7.79
CA GLN A 334 -8.95 14.63 -8.11
C GLN A 334 -9.46 16.07 -8.03
N VAL A 335 -8.67 16.92 -7.40
CA VAL A 335 -8.95 18.36 -7.28
C VAL A 335 -8.17 19.14 -8.34
N VAL A 336 -7.04 18.60 -8.81
CA VAL A 336 -6.22 19.19 -9.86
C VAL A 336 -6.43 18.40 -11.15
N ALA A 337 -6.84 19.09 -12.21
CA ALA A 337 -7.02 18.46 -13.51
C ALA A 337 -5.67 17.87 -14.01
N PRO A 338 -5.64 16.60 -14.44
CA PRO A 338 -4.41 15.99 -14.94
C PRO A 338 -3.98 16.66 -16.25
N PRO A 339 -2.70 17.07 -16.39
CA PRO A 339 -2.22 17.77 -17.59
C PRO A 339 -2.42 16.96 -18.89
N ASP A 340 -2.40 15.62 -18.80
CA ASP A 340 -2.44 14.72 -19.97
C ASP A 340 -3.72 13.86 -20.06
N HIS A 341 -4.72 14.01 -19.17
CA HIS A 341 -5.91 13.13 -19.08
C HIS A 341 -5.55 11.62 -18.98
N LYS A 342 -4.31 11.28 -18.61
CA LYS A 342 -3.85 9.90 -18.49
C LYS A 342 -4.56 9.22 -17.32
N PRO A 343 -4.99 7.96 -17.48
CA PRO A 343 -5.57 7.20 -16.38
C PRO A 343 -4.53 7.03 -15.27
N ILE A 344 -4.97 7.16 -14.03
CA ILE A 344 -4.13 6.90 -12.85
C ILE A 344 -3.73 5.41 -12.88
N LYS A 345 -2.45 5.14 -12.65
CA LYS A 345 -1.91 3.79 -12.50
C LYS A 345 -1.19 3.67 -11.17
N LEU A 346 -1.60 2.69 -10.36
CA LEU A 346 -1.00 2.40 -9.07
C LEU A 346 0.17 1.43 -9.24
N LYS A 347 1.29 1.72 -8.59
CA LYS A 347 2.46 0.82 -8.54
C LYS A 347 2.17 -0.41 -7.68
N ALA A 348 1.22 -0.31 -6.75
CA ALA A 348 0.81 -1.39 -5.85
C ALA A 348 0.38 -2.68 -6.56
N CYS A 349 -0.10 -2.60 -7.81
CA CYS A 349 -0.49 -3.77 -8.62
C CYS A 349 0.62 -4.82 -8.72
N GLU A 350 1.88 -4.40 -8.89
CA GLU A 350 3.02 -5.32 -9.04
C GLU A 350 3.34 -6.07 -7.73
N SER A 351 3.14 -5.41 -6.59
CA SER A 351 3.34 -6.01 -5.28
C SER A 351 2.40 -7.20 -5.03
N PHE A 352 1.15 -7.12 -5.48
CA PHE A 352 0.19 -8.23 -5.34
C PHE A 352 0.51 -9.41 -6.26
N VAL A 353 1.11 -9.18 -7.44
CA VAL A 353 1.63 -10.29 -8.27
C VAL A 353 2.72 -11.06 -7.53
N THR A 354 3.62 -10.34 -6.85
CA THR A 354 4.69 -10.95 -6.06
C THR A 354 4.15 -11.66 -4.82
N ALA A 355 3.21 -11.03 -4.09
CA ALA A 355 2.55 -11.64 -2.94
C ALA A 355 1.78 -12.91 -3.32
N ARG A 356 1.14 -12.93 -4.50
CA ARG A 356 0.41 -14.10 -5.00
C ARG A 356 1.37 -15.26 -5.25
N LYS A 357 2.49 -15.04 -5.92
CA LYS A 357 3.53 -16.06 -6.12
C LYS A 357 4.06 -16.59 -4.80
N HIS A 358 4.21 -15.74 -3.78
CA HIS A 358 4.65 -16.16 -2.45
C HIS A 358 3.60 -17.05 -1.77
N ALA A 359 2.31 -16.70 -1.86
CA ALA A 359 1.21 -17.51 -1.34
C ALA A 359 1.10 -18.86 -2.07
N GLU A 360 1.17 -18.87 -3.41
CA GLU A 360 1.20 -20.09 -4.22
C GLU A 360 2.37 -21.01 -3.81
N LYS A 361 3.58 -20.44 -3.66
CA LYS A 361 4.75 -21.19 -3.19
C LYS A 361 4.50 -21.86 -1.84
N ARG A 362 3.90 -21.12 -0.89
CA ARG A 362 3.60 -21.63 0.44
C ARG A 362 2.59 -22.79 0.40
N ILE A 363 1.62 -22.76 -0.52
CA ILE A 363 0.69 -23.88 -0.74
C ILE A 363 1.47 -25.14 -1.13
N PHE A 364 2.39 -25.05 -2.11
CA PHE A 364 3.22 -26.20 -2.50
C PHE A 364 4.07 -26.72 -1.34
N GLU A 365 4.71 -25.83 -0.59
CA GLU A 365 5.54 -26.21 0.57
C GLU A 365 4.74 -26.99 1.63
N LEU A 366 3.50 -26.58 1.90
CA LEU A 366 2.63 -27.27 2.87
C LEU A 366 2.16 -28.63 2.36
N ILE A 367 1.76 -28.74 1.09
CA ILE A 367 1.34 -30.02 0.50
C ILE A 367 2.54 -30.98 0.46
N ASN A 368 3.67 -30.55 -0.07
CA ASN A 368 4.88 -31.37 -0.21
C ASN A 368 5.45 -31.75 1.16
N GLY A 369 5.41 -30.84 2.13
CA GLY A 369 5.78 -31.14 3.52
C GLY A 369 4.89 -32.24 4.13
N LYS A 370 3.58 -32.21 3.88
CA LYS A 370 2.67 -33.24 4.37
C LYS A 370 2.86 -34.58 3.66
N ILE A 371 3.08 -34.57 2.34
CA ILE A 371 3.46 -35.76 1.56
C ILE A 371 4.73 -36.39 2.16
N ASP A 372 5.75 -35.57 2.41
CA ASP A 372 7.00 -36.01 3.02
C ASP A 372 6.79 -36.65 4.40
N GLU A 373 5.91 -36.09 5.24
CA GLU A 373 5.58 -36.68 6.54
C GLU A 373 4.98 -38.09 6.39
N PHE A 374 4.01 -38.26 5.49
CA PHE A 374 3.42 -39.57 5.20
C PHE A 374 4.47 -40.57 4.69
N LEU A 375 5.36 -40.13 3.79
CA LEU A 375 6.39 -40.99 3.21
C LEU A 375 7.52 -41.32 4.20
N ARG A 376 7.89 -40.40 5.11
CA ARG A 376 8.92 -40.65 6.13
C ARG A 376 8.45 -41.55 7.27
N ALA A 377 7.15 -41.58 7.55
CA ALA A 377 6.58 -42.45 8.59
C ALA A 377 6.63 -43.96 8.24
N THR A 378 7.22 -44.31 7.09
CA THR A 378 7.23 -45.67 6.56
C THR A 378 8.52 -46.42 6.90
N GLU A 379 8.39 -47.58 7.52
CA GLU A 379 9.46 -48.57 7.62
C GLU A 379 9.21 -49.66 6.57
N TYR A 380 9.98 -49.62 5.47
CA TYR A 380 9.91 -50.69 4.47
C TYR A 380 10.77 -51.87 4.89
N ASP A 381 10.19 -53.08 4.77
CA ASP A 381 10.99 -54.29 4.62
C ASP A 381 11.49 -54.35 3.17
N TRP A 382 12.78 -54.10 2.97
CA TRP A 382 13.44 -54.13 1.66
C TRP A 382 13.67 -55.57 1.15
N MET A 383 13.57 -56.57 2.02
CA MET A 383 13.79 -57.99 1.69
C MET A 383 12.63 -58.89 2.15
N PRO A 384 11.39 -58.59 1.75
CA PRO A 384 10.23 -59.32 2.21
C PRO A 384 10.26 -60.76 1.69
N LYS A 385 9.79 -61.69 2.53
CA LYS A 385 9.70 -63.12 2.16
C LYS A 385 8.59 -63.42 1.15
N ARG A 386 7.60 -62.53 1.04
CA ARG A 386 6.46 -62.62 0.12
C ARG A 386 6.06 -61.20 -0.31
N PRO A 387 5.59 -61.01 -1.56
CA PRO A 387 5.07 -59.73 -1.99
C PRO A 387 3.77 -59.39 -1.26
N ARG A 388 3.54 -58.11 -1.00
CA ARG A 388 2.26 -57.64 -0.47
C ARG A 388 1.22 -57.63 -1.58
N THR A 389 -0.02 -57.97 -1.26
CA THR A 389 -1.16 -58.00 -2.20
C THR A 389 -2.08 -56.79 -2.08
N GLN A 390 -1.90 -55.98 -1.05
CA GLN A 390 -2.68 -54.76 -0.78
C GLN A 390 -1.76 -53.54 -0.78
N PRO A 391 -2.28 -52.35 -1.12
CA PRO A 391 -1.52 -51.12 -1.02
C PRO A 391 -1.11 -50.86 0.43
N ALA A 392 0.00 -50.15 0.62
CA ALA A 392 0.40 -49.75 1.96
C ALA A 392 -0.65 -48.83 2.63
N GLY A 393 -0.88 -49.00 3.94
CA GLY A 393 -1.88 -48.20 4.67
C GLY A 393 -1.63 -46.69 4.59
N TYR A 394 -0.37 -46.26 4.62
CA TYR A 394 -0.01 -44.84 4.47
C TYR A 394 -0.40 -44.27 3.09
N LEU A 395 -0.46 -45.08 2.02
CA LEU A 395 -0.90 -44.63 0.70
C LEU A 395 -2.41 -44.43 0.66
N THR A 396 -3.17 -45.25 1.38
CA THR A 396 -4.62 -45.06 1.52
C THR A 396 -4.91 -43.76 2.26
N GLU A 397 -4.17 -43.46 3.34
CA GLU A 397 -4.29 -42.19 4.07
C GLU A 397 -3.81 -40.99 3.23
N LEU A 398 -2.69 -41.13 2.52
CA LEU A 398 -2.16 -40.10 1.64
C LEU A 398 -3.12 -39.76 0.50
N THR A 399 -3.68 -40.76 -0.19
CA THR A 399 -4.64 -40.54 -1.28
C THR A 399 -5.96 -39.96 -0.77
N ALA A 400 -6.42 -40.34 0.43
CA ALA A 400 -7.55 -39.70 1.09
C ALA A 400 -7.28 -38.21 1.38
N TYR A 401 -6.11 -37.89 1.95
CA TYR A 401 -5.69 -36.51 2.20
C TYR A 401 -5.60 -35.69 0.90
N LEU A 402 -4.93 -36.21 -0.14
CA LEU A 402 -4.81 -35.52 -1.42
C LEU A 402 -6.19 -35.31 -2.08
N LYS A 403 -7.09 -36.29 -1.98
CA LYS A 403 -8.48 -36.15 -2.45
C LYS A 403 -9.20 -35.02 -1.72
N GLU A 404 -9.09 -34.94 -0.40
CA GLU A 404 -9.70 -33.85 0.38
C GLU A 404 -9.13 -32.48 -0.03
N ILE A 405 -7.80 -32.37 -0.16
CA ILE A 405 -7.14 -31.14 -0.61
C ILE A 405 -7.66 -30.72 -1.99
N PHE A 406 -7.64 -31.62 -2.96
CA PHE A 406 -8.01 -31.33 -4.35
C PHE A 406 -9.51 -31.04 -4.55
N THR A 407 -10.37 -31.61 -3.71
CA THR A 407 -11.83 -31.44 -3.83
C THR A 407 -12.40 -30.35 -2.95
N THR A 408 -11.71 -29.95 -1.86
CA THR A 408 -12.26 -29.06 -0.85
C THR A 408 -11.35 -27.87 -0.55
N ALA A 409 -10.05 -28.08 -0.39
CA ALA A 409 -9.16 -27.02 0.08
C ALA A 409 -8.75 -26.02 -1.01
N ILE A 410 -8.61 -26.46 -2.26
CA ILE A 410 -8.11 -25.62 -3.38
C ILE A 410 -9.20 -25.21 -4.39
N THR A 411 -10.48 -25.45 -4.09
CA THR A 411 -11.58 -25.13 -5.02
C THR A 411 -11.73 -23.65 -5.32
N ASN A 412 -11.32 -22.80 -4.38
CA ASN A 412 -11.39 -21.35 -4.52
C ASN A 412 -10.21 -20.76 -5.28
N LEU A 413 -9.23 -21.58 -5.69
CA LEU A 413 -8.11 -21.13 -6.53
C LEU A 413 -8.48 -21.13 -8.02
N PRO A 414 -7.87 -20.27 -8.83
CA PRO A 414 -8.03 -20.29 -10.28
C PRO A 414 -7.66 -21.65 -10.89
N ALA A 415 -8.43 -22.09 -11.90
CA ALA A 415 -8.28 -23.43 -12.50
C ALA A 415 -6.84 -23.78 -12.94
N GLY A 416 -6.10 -22.80 -13.47
CA GLY A 416 -4.70 -22.98 -13.85
C GLY A 416 -3.78 -23.29 -12.67
N ILE A 417 -3.97 -22.62 -11.53
CA ILE A 417 -3.21 -22.89 -10.30
C ILE A 417 -3.62 -24.24 -9.71
N THR A 418 -4.92 -24.55 -9.71
CA THR A 418 -5.45 -25.83 -9.22
C THR A 418 -4.91 -27.02 -9.99
N SER A 419 -4.75 -26.90 -11.32
CA SER A 419 -4.10 -27.93 -12.15
C SER A 419 -2.61 -28.06 -11.81
N PHE A 420 -1.91 -26.93 -11.70
CA PHE A 420 -0.48 -26.92 -11.36
C PHE A 420 -0.19 -27.50 -9.96
N VAL A 421 -1.02 -27.20 -8.96
CA VAL A 421 -0.94 -27.79 -7.61
C VAL A 421 -1.11 -29.30 -7.66
N ARG A 422 -2.09 -29.81 -8.43
CA ARG A 422 -2.30 -31.26 -8.59
C ARG A 422 -1.10 -31.94 -9.22
N ILE A 423 -0.58 -31.38 -10.33
CA ILE A 423 0.60 -31.92 -11.02
C ILE A 423 1.82 -31.91 -10.09
N ASN A 424 2.09 -30.79 -9.42
CA ASN A 424 3.25 -30.66 -8.54
C ASN A 424 3.20 -31.63 -7.36
N ALA A 425 2.04 -31.81 -6.74
CA ALA A 425 1.86 -32.74 -5.63
C ALA A 425 2.10 -34.20 -6.06
N MET A 426 1.53 -34.62 -7.19
CA MET A 426 1.73 -35.98 -7.71
C MET A 426 3.17 -36.20 -8.18
N ASP A 427 3.81 -35.19 -8.74
CA ASP A 427 5.23 -35.22 -9.14
C ASP A 427 6.15 -35.36 -7.93
N HIS A 428 5.83 -34.68 -6.85
CA HIS A 428 6.55 -34.82 -5.59
C HIS A 428 6.39 -36.23 -5.01
N VAL A 429 5.21 -36.84 -5.08
CA VAL A 429 5.00 -38.25 -4.69
C VAL A 429 5.86 -39.19 -5.54
N ALA A 430 5.74 -39.13 -6.87
CA ALA A 430 6.46 -40.02 -7.78
C ALA A 430 7.98 -39.88 -7.65
N THR A 431 8.46 -38.63 -7.58
CA THR A 431 9.88 -38.31 -7.41
C THR A 431 10.42 -38.79 -6.06
N THR A 432 9.63 -38.64 -4.98
CA THR A 432 10.06 -39.07 -3.64
C THR A 432 10.09 -40.60 -3.52
N MET A 433 9.13 -41.31 -4.13
CA MET A 433 9.17 -42.78 -4.24
C MET A 433 10.38 -43.27 -5.05
N ASN A 434 10.72 -42.61 -6.16
CA ASN A 434 11.93 -42.92 -6.92
C ASN A 434 13.21 -42.69 -6.10
N LYS A 435 13.32 -41.55 -5.40
CA LYS A 435 14.45 -41.23 -4.52
C LYS A 435 14.59 -42.22 -3.36
N MET A 436 13.47 -42.70 -2.84
CA MET A 436 13.44 -43.69 -1.77
C MET A 436 14.11 -45.01 -2.19
N LEU A 437 13.88 -45.51 -3.40
CA LEU A 437 14.55 -46.71 -3.94
C LEU A 437 16.08 -46.57 -4.03
N LEU A 438 16.56 -45.33 -4.24
CA LEU A 438 17.96 -45.00 -4.41
C LEU A 438 18.65 -44.57 -3.10
N GLY A 439 17.88 -44.35 -2.04
CA GLY A 439 18.35 -43.75 -0.80
C GLY A 439 19.53 -44.51 -0.17
N PRO A 440 20.40 -43.83 0.60
CA PRO A 440 21.57 -44.47 1.24
C PRO A 440 21.17 -45.54 2.28
N GLN A 441 19.95 -45.47 2.80
CA GLN A 441 19.38 -46.46 3.72
C GLN A 441 19.12 -47.82 3.06
N VAL A 442 18.94 -47.83 1.73
CA VAL A 442 18.65 -49.04 0.96
C VAL A 442 19.95 -49.69 0.52
N LYS A 443 20.42 -50.69 1.28
CA LYS A 443 21.64 -51.44 0.90
C LYS A 443 21.36 -52.44 -0.22
N LYS A 444 20.30 -53.23 -0.08
CA LYS A 444 19.81 -54.18 -1.10
C LYS A 444 18.30 -54.37 -0.99
N PHE A 445 17.62 -54.62 -2.10
CA PHE A 445 16.21 -55.03 -2.14
C PHE A 445 15.99 -56.22 -3.08
N ASN A 446 14.94 -57.02 -2.84
CA ASN A 446 14.63 -58.22 -3.63
C ASN A 446 13.45 -58.00 -4.62
N LEU A 447 13.23 -58.97 -5.51
CA LEU A 447 12.10 -58.95 -6.46
C LEU A 447 10.71 -58.89 -5.79
N HIS A 448 10.55 -59.47 -4.61
CA HIS A 448 9.28 -59.41 -3.86
C HIS A 448 8.97 -58.00 -3.36
N PHE A 449 9.99 -57.20 -3.04
CA PHE A 449 9.85 -55.79 -2.72
C PHE A 449 9.44 -54.99 -3.96
N VAL A 450 10.05 -55.26 -5.12
CA VAL A 450 9.67 -54.60 -6.38
C VAL A 450 8.20 -54.88 -6.73
N ALA A 451 7.75 -56.13 -6.58
CA ALA A 451 6.34 -56.50 -6.75
C ALA A 451 5.41 -55.82 -5.72
N THR A 452 5.92 -55.49 -4.52
CA THR A 452 5.15 -54.76 -3.50
C THR A 452 5.00 -53.28 -3.88
N ILE A 453 6.06 -52.67 -4.41
CA ILE A 453 6.03 -51.30 -4.94
C ILE A 453 5.17 -51.21 -6.20
N ASP A 454 5.13 -52.26 -7.03
CA ASP A 454 4.25 -52.35 -8.19
C ASP A 454 2.76 -52.23 -7.82
N VAL A 455 2.35 -52.90 -6.72
CA VAL A 455 0.98 -52.77 -6.18
C VAL A 455 0.70 -51.34 -5.71
N ASP A 456 1.66 -50.71 -5.03
CA ASP A 456 1.55 -49.35 -4.54
C ASP A 456 1.44 -48.30 -5.67
N VAL A 457 2.26 -48.42 -6.70
CA VAL A 457 2.23 -47.51 -7.86
C VAL A 457 0.98 -47.73 -8.70
N SER A 458 0.52 -48.97 -8.86
CA SER A 458 -0.74 -49.26 -9.55
C SER A 458 -1.95 -48.69 -8.80
N PHE A 459 -1.89 -48.62 -7.47
CA PHE A 459 -2.92 -47.96 -6.66
C PHE A 459 -2.93 -46.43 -6.88
N LEU A 460 -1.74 -45.80 -6.95
CA LEU A 460 -1.61 -44.36 -7.22
C LEU A 460 -2.06 -43.99 -8.64
N GLU A 461 -1.75 -44.82 -9.65
CA GLU A 461 -2.21 -44.61 -11.02
C GLU A 461 -3.74 -44.68 -11.12
N ARG A 462 -4.38 -45.67 -10.49
CA ARG A 462 -5.85 -45.74 -10.44
C ARG A 462 -6.46 -44.54 -9.72
N PHE A 463 -5.85 -44.10 -8.63
CA PHE A 463 -6.30 -42.89 -7.92
C PHE A 463 -6.27 -41.66 -8.85
N VAL A 464 -5.26 -41.55 -9.70
CA VAL A 464 -5.16 -40.49 -10.70
C VAL A 464 -6.20 -40.63 -11.82
N GLU A 465 -6.41 -41.85 -12.33
CA GLU A 465 -7.45 -42.15 -13.32
C GLU A 465 -8.84 -41.77 -12.80
N ASP A 466 -9.14 -42.08 -11.54
CA ASP A 466 -10.40 -41.75 -10.86
C ASP A 466 -10.61 -40.22 -10.72
N MET A 467 -9.53 -39.43 -10.71
CA MET A 467 -9.61 -37.96 -10.71
C MET A 467 -9.89 -37.37 -12.10
N GLY A 468 -9.81 -38.18 -13.18
CA GLY A 468 -10.18 -37.78 -14.54
C GLY A 468 -9.21 -36.79 -15.20
N ASP A 469 -7.95 -36.70 -14.76
CA ASP A 469 -6.93 -35.83 -15.34
C ASP A 469 -5.78 -36.65 -15.97
N PRO A 470 -5.78 -36.85 -17.30
CA PRO A 470 -4.78 -37.66 -18.00
C PRO A 470 -3.34 -37.14 -17.85
N MET A 471 -3.17 -35.82 -17.64
CA MET A 471 -1.83 -35.21 -17.52
C MET A 471 -1.10 -35.69 -16.26
N LEU A 472 -1.85 -36.03 -15.22
CA LEU A 472 -1.27 -36.53 -13.97
C LEU A 472 -0.67 -37.94 -14.12
N LEU A 473 -1.11 -38.74 -15.11
CA LEU A 473 -0.52 -40.05 -15.38
C LEU A 473 0.89 -39.94 -15.97
N GLU A 474 1.17 -38.87 -16.73
CA GLU A 474 2.50 -38.66 -17.32
C GLU A 474 3.60 -38.58 -16.26
N VAL A 475 3.25 -38.09 -15.07
CA VAL A 475 4.13 -37.95 -13.91
C VAL A 475 4.63 -39.32 -13.40
N PHE A 476 3.81 -40.36 -13.49
CA PHE A 476 4.17 -41.71 -13.02
C PHE A 476 4.97 -42.51 -14.04
N VAL A 477 5.09 -42.06 -15.29
CA VAL A 477 5.71 -42.82 -16.38
C VAL A 477 7.16 -43.22 -16.04
N GLU A 478 7.96 -42.33 -15.47
CA GLU A 478 9.34 -42.67 -15.07
C GLU A 478 9.36 -43.76 -14.00
N LEU A 479 8.55 -43.63 -12.95
CA LEU A 479 8.45 -44.61 -11.86
C LEU A 479 7.92 -45.97 -12.36
N ARG A 480 6.93 -45.95 -13.25
CA ARG A 480 6.38 -47.15 -13.91
C ARG A 480 7.43 -47.84 -14.77
N GLN A 481 8.22 -47.09 -15.53
CA GLN A 481 9.32 -47.63 -16.33
C GLN A 481 10.41 -48.26 -15.44
N VAL A 482 10.73 -47.65 -14.29
CA VAL A 482 11.67 -48.21 -13.29
C VAL A 482 11.18 -49.58 -12.82
N ILE A 483 9.92 -49.68 -12.39
CA ILE A 483 9.33 -50.93 -11.88
C ILE A 483 9.28 -51.99 -12.97
N THR A 484 8.86 -51.61 -14.18
CA THR A 484 8.79 -52.52 -15.33
C THR A 484 10.17 -53.11 -15.68
N LEU A 485 11.23 -52.29 -15.63
CA LEU A 485 12.59 -52.76 -15.88
C LEU A 485 13.09 -53.72 -14.79
N LEU A 486 12.78 -53.43 -13.52
CA LEU A 486 13.20 -54.26 -12.38
C LEU A 486 12.48 -55.61 -12.34
N MET A 487 11.22 -55.65 -12.80
CA MET A 487 10.40 -56.85 -12.91
C MET A 487 10.64 -57.66 -14.20
N SER A 488 11.36 -57.12 -15.19
CA SER A 488 11.62 -57.83 -16.45
C SER A 488 12.52 -59.05 -16.24
N ASP A 489 12.12 -60.17 -16.84
CA ASP A 489 12.90 -61.40 -16.90
C ASP A 489 14.21 -61.23 -17.70
N ASN A 490 14.25 -60.25 -18.62
CA ASN A 490 15.42 -59.93 -19.43
C ASN A 490 15.88 -58.48 -19.23
N ARG A 491 16.68 -58.27 -18.19
CA ARG A 491 17.19 -56.94 -17.81
C ARG A 491 18.17 -56.34 -18.82
N ASN A 492 18.69 -57.16 -19.75
CA ASN A 492 19.52 -56.69 -20.87
C ASN A 492 18.70 -55.95 -21.93
N GLU A 493 17.36 -55.97 -21.88
CA GLU A 493 16.50 -55.17 -22.77
C GLU A 493 16.77 -53.67 -22.70
N TYR A 494 17.30 -53.16 -21.59
CA TYR A 494 17.70 -51.75 -21.48
C TYR A 494 18.99 -51.42 -22.26
N LEU A 495 19.84 -52.42 -22.53
CA LEU A 495 21.07 -52.27 -23.31
C LEU A 495 20.78 -52.17 -24.82
N ASP A 496 19.64 -52.69 -25.27
CA ASP A 496 19.15 -52.49 -26.64
C ASP A 496 18.56 -51.09 -26.82
N VAL A 497 19.18 -50.30 -27.71
CA VAL A 497 18.81 -48.92 -28.00
C VAL A 497 17.36 -48.79 -28.51
N GLN A 498 16.86 -49.76 -29.27
CA GLN A 498 15.49 -49.74 -29.81
C GLN A 498 14.46 -50.00 -28.71
N MET A 499 14.73 -50.99 -27.85
CA MET A 499 13.87 -51.33 -26.71
C MET A 499 13.90 -50.24 -25.63
N ARG A 500 15.07 -49.65 -25.38
CA ARG A 500 15.24 -48.50 -24.47
C ARG A 500 14.40 -47.31 -24.93
N ASN A 501 14.46 -46.94 -26.20
CA ASN A 501 13.71 -45.79 -26.72
C ASN A 501 12.19 -46.04 -26.77
N ARG A 502 11.75 -47.30 -26.89
CA ARG A 502 10.32 -47.66 -26.93
C ARG A 502 9.68 -47.84 -25.55
N LYS A 503 10.35 -48.53 -24.63
CA LYS A 503 9.77 -48.92 -23.32
C LYS A 503 10.32 -48.14 -22.13
N TYR A 504 11.53 -47.59 -22.22
CA TYR A 504 12.27 -47.01 -21.08
C TYR A 504 12.77 -45.59 -21.38
N SER A 505 12.02 -44.83 -22.18
CA SER A 505 12.43 -43.54 -22.75
C SER A 505 12.72 -42.44 -21.73
N ARG A 506 12.19 -42.55 -20.49
CA ARG A 506 12.42 -41.58 -19.41
C ARG A 506 13.58 -41.97 -18.49
N LEU A 507 14.07 -43.21 -18.57
CA LEU A 507 15.11 -43.72 -17.67
C LEU A 507 16.52 -43.30 -18.11
N LYS A 508 17.24 -42.62 -17.21
CA LYS A 508 18.64 -42.25 -17.41
C LYS A 508 19.58 -43.42 -17.10
N PRO A 509 20.67 -43.63 -17.87
CA PRO A 509 21.59 -44.76 -17.64
C PRO A 509 22.19 -44.81 -16.23
N ALA A 510 22.53 -43.64 -15.65
CA ALA A 510 23.08 -43.56 -14.28
C ALA A 510 22.09 -44.07 -13.22
N LEU A 511 20.80 -43.75 -13.38
CA LEU A 511 19.73 -44.21 -12.49
C LEU A 511 19.61 -45.73 -12.51
N VAL A 512 19.61 -46.31 -13.72
CA VAL A 512 19.46 -47.76 -13.92
C VAL A 512 20.63 -48.54 -13.32
N MET A 513 21.86 -48.04 -13.47
CA MET A 513 23.05 -48.67 -12.87
C MET A 513 22.95 -48.74 -11.33
N SER A 514 22.60 -47.63 -10.69
CA SER A 514 22.44 -47.59 -9.22
C SER A 514 21.31 -48.49 -8.71
N LEU A 515 20.25 -48.68 -9.50
CA LEU A 515 19.16 -49.60 -9.16
C LEU A 515 19.62 -51.07 -9.27
N PHE A 516 20.37 -51.44 -10.31
CA PHE A 516 20.89 -52.79 -10.46
C PHE A 516 21.94 -53.16 -9.41
N GLU A 517 22.76 -52.22 -8.95
CA GLU A 517 23.71 -52.45 -7.85
C GLU A 517 23.02 -52.80 -6.51
N LYS A 518 21.82 -52.25 -6.30
CA LYS A 518 21.01 -52.47 -5.09
C LYS A 518 20.05 -53.67 -5.23
N LEU A 519 19.76 -54.14 -6.43
CA LEU A 519 18.90 -55.30 -6.64
C LEU A 519 19.65 -56.60 -6.33
N ARG A 520 19.07 -57.46 -5.49
CA ARG A 520 19.64 -58.76 -5.10
C ARG A 520 18.95 -59.94 -5.76
#